data_AF-A0A9E5KQA4-F1
#
_entry.id   AF-A0A9E5KQA4-F1
#
_cell.length_a   1.000
_cell.length_b   1.000
_cell.length_c   1.000
_cell.angle_alpha   90.00
_cell.angle_beta   90.00
_cell.angle_gamma   90.00
#
_symmetry.space_group_name_H-M   'P 1'
#
loop_
_entity.id
_entity.type
_entity.pdbx_description
1 polymer ?
#
loop_
_entity_poly.entity_id
_entity_poly.type
_entity_poly.pdbx_seq_one_letter_code
_entity_poly.pdbx_strand_id
1 'polypeptide(L)' 'MAARKTTKKRAAPAAARRRPITPEDLMCLVGVGDTQMSPDGRSVLFQRKVVSARNSYETSVWVADAEAKH' A
#
# COMPACT_ATOMS: atom_id res chain seq x y z
N MET A 1 35.37 36.35 23.41
CA MET A 1 35.00 35.79 22.09
C MET A 1 33.94 34.70 22.32
N ALA A 2 32.65 35.01 22.15
CA ALA A 2 31.56 34.04 22.39
C ALA A 2 30.93 33.64 21.04
N ALA A 3 31.11 32.37 20.64
CA ALA A 3 30.56 31.85 19.40
C ALA A 3 29.08 31.50 19.56
N ARG A 4 28.21 32.20 18.83
CA ARG A 4 26.78 31.89 18.74
C ARG A 4 26.57 30.69 17.83
N LYS A 5 26.09 29.57 18.38
CA LYS A 5 25.65 28.41 17.60
C LYS A 5 24.30 28.75 16.97
N THR A 6 24.25 28.80 15.63
CA THR A 6 23.00 28.96 14.89
C THR A 6 22.33 27.60 14.70
N THR A 7 21.30 27.30 15.48
CA THR A 7 20.47 26.12 15.23
C THR A 7 19.51 26.40 14.09
N LYS A 8 19.75 25.79 12.92
CA LYS A 8 18.83 25.84 11.78
C LYS A 8 17.57 25.04 12.14
N LYS A 9 16.45 25.73 12.37
CA LYS A 9 15.14 25.10 12.61
C LYS A 9 14.74 24.30 11.37
N ARG A 10 14.63 22.98 11.50
CA ARG A 10 14.15 22.10 10.42
C ARG A 10 12.63 22.26 10.32
N ALA A 11 12.14 22.67 9.14
CA ALA A 11 10.70 22.80 8.89
C ALA A 11 10.05 21.42 8.79
N ALA A 12 8.89 21.24 9.43
CA ALA A 12 8.09 20.03 9.30
C ALA A 12 7.50 19.94 7.88
N PRO A 13 7.32 18.73 7.32
CA PRO A 13 6.66 18.59 6.03
C PRO A 13 5.23 19.14 6.11
N ALA A 14 4.82 19.90 5.10
CA ALA A 14 3.45 20.39 4.99
C ALA A 14 2.52 19.17 4.91
N ALA A 15 1.53 19.11 5.81
CA ALA A 15 0.54 18.05 5.77
C ALA A 15 -0.25 18.14 4.46
N ALA A 16 -0.16 17.11 3.61
CA ALA A 16 -0.96 17.03 2.41
C ALA A 16 -2.44 17.04 2.79
N ARG A 17 -3.20 18.00 2.24
CA ARG A 17 -4.63 18.12 2.50
C ARG A 17 -5.35 16.93 1.88
N ARG A 18 -5.90 16.05 2.72
CA ARG A 18 -6.66 14.87 2.30
C ARG A 18 -7.92 15.33 1.56
N ARG A 19 -8.24 14.70 0.42
CA ARG A 19 -9.49 14.94 -0.32
C ARG A 19 -10.65 14.09 0.24
N PRO A 20 -11.92 14.49 0.06
CA PRO A 20 -13.06 13.62 0.30
C PRO A 20 -13.01 12.35 -0.56
N ILE A 21 -13.58 11.26 -0.05
CA ILE A 21 -13.80 10.03 -0.82
C ILE A 21 -14.87 10.28 -1.88
N THR A 22 -14.66 9.74 -3.08
CA THR A 22 -15.63 9.76 -4.17
C THR A 22 -16.00 8.33 -4.57
N PRO A 23 -17.12 8.10 -5.29
CA PRO A 23 -17.48 6.76 -5.76
C PRO A 23 -16.39 6.08 -6.58
N GLU A 24 -15.60 6.84 -7.34
CA GLU A 24 -14.50 6.34 -8.18
C GLU A 24 -13.42 5.66 -7.34
N ASP A 25 -13.27 6.04 -6.07
CA ASP A 25 -12.29 5.42 -5.17
C ASP A 25 -12.61 3.96 -4.89
N LEU A 26 -13.88 3.59 -4.92
CA LEU A 26 -14.31 2.21 -4.73
C LEU A 26 -13.82 1.33 -5.88
N MET A 27 -13.68 1.90 -7.08
CA MET A 27 -13.15 1.20 -8.26
C MET A 27 -11.65 0.93 -8.15
N CYS A 28 -10.94 1.70 -7.33
CA CYS A 28 -9.52 1.51 -7.05
C CYS A 28 -9.24 0.49 -5.93
N LEU A 29 -10.27 -0.04 -5.28
CA LEU A 29 -10.08 -1.06 -4.25
C LEU A 29 -9.57 -2.37 -4.86
N VAL A 30 -8.57 -2.94 -4.20
CA VAL A 30 -8.05 -4.27 -4.52
C VAL A 30 -8.56 -5.25 -3.47
N GLY A 31 -9.37 -6.21 -3.89
CA GLY A 31 -9.79 -7.32 -3.05
C GLY A 31 -8.69 -8.39 -2.98
N VAL A 32 -8.39 -8.86 -1.78
CA VAL A 32 -7.48 -9.98 -1.53
C VAL A 32 -8.23 -11.07 -0.78
N GLY A 33 -8.08 -12.33 -1.19
CA GLY A 33 -8.75 -13.46 -0.54
C GLY A 33 -8.14 -14.81 -0.91
N ASP A 34 -8.69 -15.88 -0.32
CA ASP A 34 -8.23 -17.27 -0.54
C ASP A 34 -6.69 -17.40 -0.40
N THR A 35 -6.18 -16.87 0.70
CA THR A 35 -4.75 -16.86 0.99
C THR A 35 -4.29 -18.23 1.48
N GLN A 36 -3.27 -18.79 0.84
CA GLN A 36 -2.65 -20.05 1.22
C GLN A 36 -1.16 -19.86 1.45
N MET A 37 -0.66 -20.29 2.61
CA MET A 37 0.75 -20.26 2.95
C MET A 37 1.44 -21.52 2.41
N SER A 38 2.62 -21.35 1.82
CA SER A 38 3.50 -22.48 1.45
C SER A 38 3.91 -23.28 2.70
N PRO A 39 4.09 -24.61 2.61
CA PRO A 39 4.47 -25.43 3.77
C PRO A 39 5.81 -25.04 4.42
N ASP A 40 6.74 -24.48 3.64
CA ASP A 40 8.02 -23.98 4.13
C ASP A 40 7.95 -22.54 4.68
N GLY A 41 6.77 -21.91 4.60
CA GLY A 41 6.49 -20.57 5.14
C GLY A 41 7.11 -19.42 4.35
N ARG A 42 7.73 -19.66 3.19
CA ARG A 42 8.50 -18.62 2.46
C ARG A 42 7.65 -17.76 1.53
N SER A 43 6.48 -18.24 1.15
CA SER A 43 5.60 -17.55 0.21
C SER A 43 4.11 -17.72 0.55
N VAL A 44 3.30 -16.79 0.08
CA VAL A 44 1.84 -16.81 0.18
C VAL A 44 1.23 -16.68 -1.20
N LEU A 45 0.39 -17.65 -1.58
CA LEU A 45 -0.50 -17.58 -2.73
C LEU A 45 -1.78 -16.86 -2.33
N PHE A 46 -2.33 -16.00 -3.18
CA PHE A 46 -3.61 -15.35 -2.92
C PHE A 46 -4.33 -14.96 -4.21
N GLN A 47 -5.65 -14.80 -4.12
CA GLN A 47 -6.46 -14.21 -5.18
C GLN A 47 -6.45 -12.69 -5.05
N ARG A 48 -6.20 -12.00 -6.15
CA ARG A 48 -6.33 -10.54 -6.32
C ARG A 48 -7.52 -10.24 -7.23
N LYS A 49 -8.49 -9.49 -6.72
CA LYS A 49 -9.69 -9.05 -7.44
C LYS A 49 -9.65 -7.55 -7.67
N VAL A 50 -9.88 -7.11 -8.90
CA VAL A 50 -9.99 -5.69 -9.27
C VAL A 50 -11.20 -5.47 -10.16
N VAL A 51 -11.75 -4.26 -10.15
CA VAL A 51 -12.79 -3.87 -11.08
C VAL A 51 -12.16 -3.45 -12.40
N SER A 52 -12.58 -4.09 -13.49
CA SER A 52 -12.09 -3.79 -14.84
C SER A 52 -12.85 -2.62 -15.47
N ALA A 53 -12.29 -2.07 -16.55
CA ALA A 53 -12.96 -1.06 -17.36
C ALA A 53 -14.28 -1.55 -18.00
N ARG A 54 -14.51 -2.87 -18.02
CA ARG A 54 -15.74 -3.50 -18.54
C ARG A 54 -16.81 -3.72 -17.47
N ASN A 55 -16.67 -3.09 -16.31
CA ASN A 55 -17.60 -3.22 -15.17
C ASN A 55 -17.78 -4.68 -14.72
N SER A 56 -16.66 -5.41 -14.65
CA SER A 56 -16.61 -6.79 -14.19
C SER A 56 -15.43 -6.99 -13.24
N TYR A 57 -15.45 -8.07 -12.47
CA TYR A 57 -14.29 -8.44 -11.67
C TYR A 57 -13.28 -9.23 -12.50
N GLU A 58 -12.04 -8.77 -12.52
CA GLU A 58 -10.90 -9.55 -12.96
C GLU A 58 -10.22 -10.16 -11.73
N THR A 59 -10.20 -11.49 -11.68
CA THR A 59 -9.54 -12.25 -10.61
C THR A 59 -8.26 -12.88 -11.16
N SER A 60 -7.16 -12.68 -10.44
CA SER A 60 -5.85 -13.23 -10.77
C SER A 60 -5.24 -13.88 -9.55
N VAL A 61 -4.40 -14.88 -9.74
CA VAL A 61 -3.67 -15.54 -8.67
C VAL A 61 -2.26 -14.96 -8.61
N TRP A 62 -1.82 -14.58 -7.41
CA TRP A 62 -0.54 -13.94 -7.15
C TRP A 62 0.22 -14.72 -6.08
N VAL A 63 1.54 -14.63 -6.12
CA VAL A 63 2.43 -15.11 -5.06
C VAL A 63 3.19 -13.91 -4.51
N ALA A 64 3.19 -13.76 -3.19
CA ALA A 64 4.04 -12.81 -2.48
C ALA A 64 5.07 -13.58 -1.65
N ASP A 65 6.24 -12.96 -1.48
CA ASP A 65 7.21 -13.37 -0.47
C ASP A 65 6.62 -13.11 0.92
N ALA A 66 6.79 -14.07 1.83
CA ALA A 66 6.30 -13.97 3.21
C ALA A 66 7.32 -13.32 4.15
N GLU A 67 8.58 -13.17 3.71
CA GLU A 67 9.63 -12.49 4.45
C GLU A 67 9.46 -10.97 4.33
N ALA A 68 9.44 -10.29 5.48
CA ALA A 68 9.46 -8.85 5.50
C ALA A 68 10.82 -8.34 5.03
N LYS A 69 10.86 -7.50 3.98
CA LYS A 69 12.05 -6.69 3.72
C LYS A 69 12.17 -5.63 4.82
N HIS A 70 13.09 -5.87 5.75
CA HIS A 70 13.54 -4.90 6.75
C HIS A 70 14.33 -3.75 6.11
#